data_AF-A0A836RMF7-F1
#
_entry.id   AF-A0A836RMF7-F1
#
_cell.length_a   1.000
_cell.length_b   1.000
_cell.length_c   1.000
_cell.angle_alpha   90.00
_cell.angle_beta   90.00
_cell.angle_gamma   90.00
#
_symmetry.space_group_name_H-M   'P 1'
#
loop_
_entity.id
_entity.type
_entity.pdbx_description
1 polymer ?
#
loop_
_entity_poly.entity_id
_entity_poly.type
_entity_poly.pdbx_seq_one_letter_code
_entity_poly.pdbx_strand_id
1 'polypeptide(L)'
;MNIGNRNWWRYWAEETYKKYWTGLEPVGLGADGLFADNCGYRMPWRGQWHLEGHPEKSDTPVDYTRDGEHQADLYEQHIQTFHRWIVPWLAERHKRIVLNFGNMVRDPGSWSELDRQLPPVFAAMEEGAFVHPWGTLGRAGNFVFWPEREWFNQVRAMRRLGHVRALMNVHGPVLSQVEGLKRMDESDASGNRCWDVLWYALASFLMGYDDARKNAYMNFTVWGYSRFYWLDEFDAKDLHLGKALGQIRKVAGSEGYVYMREFEDGWVAANPSAQDAKEVPVPRGEARVLAHDTFKAFERVPLVETFDLASHRGVVLLKPGRHPGDADNRLQRRR
;
A
#
# COMPACT_ATOMS: atom_id res chain seq x y z
N MET A 1 26.55 0.26 -5.61
CA MET A 1 26.86 -1.20 -5.46
C MET A 1 26.49 -2.01 -6.70
N ASN A 2 27.36 -2.89 -7.21
CA ASN A 2 27.06 -3.70 -8.42
C ASN A 2 26.26 -4.97 -8.07
N ILE A 3 24.94 -4.94 -8.28
CA ILE A 3 24.05 -6.09 -8.05
C ILE A 3 24.29 -7.28 -9.00
N GLY A 4 25.18 -7.19 -10.01
CA GLY A 4 25.59 -8.34 -10.83
C GLY A 4 26.75 -9.13 -10.21
N ASN A 5 27.40 -8.59 -9.18
CA ASN A 5 28.57 -9.20 -8.58
C ASN A 5 28.20 -10.27 -7.55
N ARG A 6 28.40 -11.54 -7.89
CA ARG A 6 28.13 -12.69 -7.01
C ARG A 6 28.94 -12.70 -5.71
N ASN A 7 30.15 -12.14 -5.70
CA ASN A 7 30.93 -12.03 -4.46
C ASN A 7 30.25 -11.06 -3.50
N TRP A 8 29.69 -9.97 -4.03
CA TRP A 8 28.91 -9.03 -3.22
C TRP A 8 27.62 -9.69 -2.71
N TRP A 9 26.91 -10.50 -3.50
CA TRP A 9 25.74 -11.25 -3.02
C TRP A 9 26.04 -12.12 -1.80
N ARG A 10 27.11 -12.92 -1.89
CA ARG A 10 27.56 -13.80 -0.81
C ARG A 10 27.95 -13.01 0.42
N TYR A 11 28.79 -11.98 0.24
CA TYR A 11 29.20 -11.10 1.32
C TYR A 11 27.99 -10.47 2.02
N TRP A 12 27.07 -9.86 1.26
CA TRP A 12 25.89 -9.21 1.81
C TRP A 12 25.01 -10.19 2.58
N ALA A 13 24.73 -11.38 2.02
CA ALA A 13 23.87 -12.36 2.67
C ALA A 13 24.51 -12.91 3.95
N GLU A 14 25.79 -13.28 3.90
CA GLU A 14 26.51 -13.86 5.05
C GLU A 14 26.71 -12.84 6.16
N GLU A 15 27.16 -11.62 5.85
CA GLU A 15 27.36 -10.57 6.86
C GLU A 15 26.04 -10.09 7.46
N THR A 16 24.98 -9.98 6.65
CA THR A 16 23.63 -9.71 7.17
C THR A 16 23.19 -10.83 8.10
N TYR A 17 23.37 -12.09 7.70
CA TYR A 17 22.95 -13.22 8.53
C TYR A 17 23.71 -13.29 9.85
N LYS A 18 25.04 -13.09 9.82
CA LYS A 18 25.86 -12.97 11.02
C LYS A 18 25.39 -11.82 11.90
N LYS A 19 25.26 -10.61 11.35
CA LYS A 19 24.85 -9.42 12.11
C LYS A 19 23.51 -9.62 12.84
N TYR A 20 22.52 -10.21 12.17
CA TYR A 20 21.18 -10.28 12.74
C TYR A 20 20.94 -11.55 13.57
N TRP A 21 21.59 -12.68 13.31
CA TRP A 21 21.21 -13.94 13.97
C TRP A 21 22.32 -14.78 14.58
N THR A 22 23.56 -14.75 14.07
CA THR A 22 24.60 -15.71 14.52
C THR A 22 25.91 -15.09 14.98
N GLY A 23 26.05 -13.77 14.92
CA GLY A 23 27.22 -13.04 15.41
C GLY A 23 27.34 -13.09 16.93
N LEU A 24 28.41 -12.49 17.45
CA LEU A 24 28.64 -12.40 18.91
C LEU A 24 27.54 -11.60 19.61
N GLU A 25 27.00 -10.58 18.94
CA GLU A 25 25.93 -9.70 19.45
C GLU A 25 24.83 -9.55 18.40
N PRO A 26 23.97 -10.58 18.22
CA PRO A 26 22.97 -10.57 17.16
C PRO A 26 21.84 -9.57 17.49
N VAL A 27 21.58 -8.63 16.58
CA VAL A 27 20.57 -7.57 16.78
C VAL A 27 19.17 -7.93 16.23
N GLY A 28 19.02 -9.11 15.65
CA GLY A 28 17.78 -9.61 15.03
C GLY A 28 17.22 -10.87 15.68
N LEU A 29 17.58 -11.16 16.93
CA LEU A 29 17.01 -12.29 17.67
C LEU A 29 15.48 -12.16 17.72
N GLY A 30 14.78 -13.24 17.36
CA GLY A 30 13.32 -13.27 17.25
C GLY A 30 12.77 -12.78 15.90
N ALA A 31 13.58 -12.19 15.02
CA ALA A 31 13.13 -11.84 13.68
C ALA A 31 13.09 -13.07 12.76
N ASP A 32 11.97 -13.23 12.07
CA ASP A 32 11.75 -14.29 11.06
C ASP A 32 12.40 -13.96 9.71
N GLY A 33 12.92 -12.75 9.52
CA GLY A 33 13.41 -12.31 8.23
C GLY A 33 13.92 -10.88 8.21
N LEU A 34 14.10 -10.35 7.00
CA LEU A 34 14.62 -9.03 6.72
C LEU A 34 13.64 -8.23 5.89
N PHE A 35 13.63 -6.92 6.09
CA PHE A 35 13.10 -5.96 5.14
C PHE A 35 14.27 -5.34 4.39
N ALA A 36 14.35 -5.55 3.07
CA ALA A 36 15.42 -5.05 2.22
C ALA A 36 14.91 -3.89 1.37
N ASP A 37 15.54 -2.73 1.51
CA ASP A 37 15.20 -1.53 0.74
C ASP A 37 15.84 -1.56 -0.66
N ASN A 38 15.34 -0.74 -1.59
CA ASN A 38 15.85 -0.58 -2.97
C ASN A 38 15.93 -1.90 -3.76
N CYS A 39 14.87 -2.72 -3.68
CA CYS A 39 14.80 -4.04 -4.30
C CYS A 39 13.88 -4.10 -5.54
N GLY A 40 13.43 -2.96 -6.06
CA GLY A 40 12.64 -2.90 -7.29
C GLY A 40 13.45 -3.32 -8.53
N TYR A 41 12.77 -3.77 -9.58
CA TYR A 41 13.42 -4.09 -10.87
C TYR A 41 13.96 -2.87 -11.60
N ARG A 42 13.55 -1.68 -11.18
CA ARG A 42 14.07 -0.42 -11.69
C ARG A 42 15.04 0.18 -10.69
N MET A 43 16.20 0.61 -11.17
CA MET A 43 17.08 1.45 -10.40
C MET A 43 16.40 2.83 -10.16
N PRO A 44 16.23 3.26 -8.90
CA PRO A 44 15.78 4.62 -8.59
C PRO A 44 16.65 5.66 -9.28
N TRP A 45 16.06 6.80 -9.67
CA TRP A 45 16.77 7.92 -10.30
C TRP A 45 17.55 7.58 -11.58
N ARG A 46 17.26 6.44 -12.23
CA ARG A 46 17.88 6.00 -13.49
C ARG A 46 19.43 5.99 -13.42
N GLY A 47 20.00 5.54 -12.31
CA GLY A 47 21.46 5.51 -12.14
C GLY A 47 22.10 6.86 -11.85
N GLN A 48 21.32 7.83 -11.36
CA GLN A 48 21.84 9.08 -10.80
C GLN A 48 22.01 8.98 -9.28
N TRP A 49 22.54 7.86 -8.80
CA TRP A 49 22.91 7.74 -7.39
C TRP A 49 24.24 8.43 -7.18
N HIS A 50 24.32 9.20 -6.10
CA HIS A 50 25.52 9.90 -5.69
C HIS A 50 26.01 9.35 -4.36
N LEU A 51 27.33 9.41 -4.16
CA LEU A 51 27.92 9.04 -2.89
C LEU A 51 27.37 9.99 -1.81
N GLU A 52 26.98 9.44 -0.65
CA GLU A 52 26.41 10.24 0.43
C GLU A 52 27.35 11.40 0.83
N GLY A 53 26.81 12.62 0.89
CA GLY A 53 27.59 13.84 1.13
C GLY A 53 28.40 14.36 -0.06
N HIS A 54 28.35 13.68 -1.21
CA HIS A 54 29.15 13.95 -2.40
C HIS A 54 28.30 13.92 -3.69
N PRO A 55 27.42 14.92 -3.92
CA PRO A 55 26.56 14.98 -5.11
C PRO A 55 27.33 15.04 -6.43
N GLU A 56 28.61 15.40 -6.40
CA GLU A 56 29.50 15.42 -7.56
C GLU A 56 30.03 14.03 -7.93
N LYS A 57 29.93 13.03 -7.04
CA LYS A 57 30.46 11.68 -7.25
C LYS A 57 29.33 10.71 -7.46
N SER A 58 29.32 10.04 -8.61
CA SER A 58 28.40 8.92 -8.85
C SER A 58 28.72 7.74 -7.92
N ASP A 59 27.69 7.16 -7.30
CA ASP A 59 27.73 5.86 -6.60
C ASP A 59 27.10 4.74 -7.47
N THR A 60 26.73 5.06 -8.70
CA THR A 60 26.20 4.08 -9.65
C THR A 60 27.36 3.30 -10.25
N PRO A 61 27.35 1.95 -10.16
CA PRO A 61 28.36 1.12 -10.80
C PRO A 61 28.44 1.38 -12.30
N VAL A 62 29.66 1.52 -12.81
CA VAL A 62 29.92 1.77 -14.23
C VAL A 62 29.33 0.68 -15.13
N ASP A 63 29.16 -0.54 -14.63
CA ASP A 63 28.51 -1.65 -15.34
C ASP A 63 27.07 -1.34 -15.79
N TYR A 64 26.37 -0.44 -15.10
CA TYR A 64 25.00 -0.02 -15.43
C TYR A 64 24.94 1.24 -16.29
N THR A 65 26.08 1.65 -16.85
CA THR A 65 26.17 2.80 -17.76
C THR A 65 27.04 2.43 -18.96
N ARG A 66 26.51 2.61 -20.17
CA ARG A 66 27.25 2.40 -21.42
C ARG A 66 27.09 3.64 -22.29
N ASP A 67 28.20 4.20 -22.75
CA ASP A 67 28.22 5.41 -23.59
C ASP A 67 27.46 6.60 -22.96
N GLY A 68 27.47 6.68 -21.63
CA GLY A 68 26.76 7.71 -20.85
C GLY A 68 25.28 7.40 -20.59
N GLU A 69 24.75 6.29 -21.09
CA GLU A 69 23.34 5.89 -20.95
C GLU A 69 23.16 4.75 -19.93
N HIS A 70 22.15 4.90 -19.08
CA HIS A 70 21.80 3.88 -18.08
C HIS A 70 21.25 2.60 -18.74
N GLN A 71 21.79 1.45 -18.33
CA GLN A 71 21.41 0.13 -18.82
C GLN A 71 20.35 -0.50 -17.90
N ALA A 72 19.09 -0.08 -18.07
CA ALA A 72 17.97 -0.51 -17.23
C ALA A 72 17.74 -2.03 -17.28
N ASP A 73 17.73 -2.63 -18.47
CA ASP A 73 17.47 -4.05 -18.69
C ASP A 73 18.53 -4.94 -18.01
N LEU A 74 19.80 -4.49 -18.00
CA LEU A 74 20.89 -5.22 -17.34
C LEU A 74 20.71 -5.20 -15.82
N TYR A 75 20.34 -4.05 -15.25
CA TYR A 75 20.03 -3.96 -13.83
C TYR A 75 18.86 -4.87 -13.45
N GLU A 76 17.76 -4.80 -14.21
CA GLU A 76 16.58 -5.65 -14.02
C GLU A 76 16.96 -7.14 -14.04
N GLN A 77 17.71 -7.57 -15.04
CA GLN A 77 18.18 -8.96 -15.13
C GLN A 77 19.00 -9.37 -13.91
N HIS A 78 19.91 -8.50 -13.44
CA HIS A 78 20.76 -8.78 -12.29
C HIS A 78 19.98 -8.84 -10.98
N ILE A 79 19.08 -7.88 -10.70
CA ILE A 79 18.29 -7.87 -9.47
C ILE A 79 17.30 -9.04 -9.43
N GLN A 80 16.69 -9.40 -10.56
CA GLN A 80 15.87 -10.62 -10.64
C GLN A 80 16.68 -11.88 -10.33
N THR A 81 17.92 -11.95 -10.83
CA THR A 81 18.81 -13.10 -10.57
C THR A 81 19.25 -13.13 -9.11
N PHE A 82 19.49 -11.97 -8.50
CA PHE A 82 19.74 -11.86 -7.07
C PHE A 82 18.53 -12.36 -6.25
N HIS A 83 17.30 -11.95 -6.57
CA HIS A 83 16.09 -12.44 -5.89
C HIS A 83 15.98 -13.97 -5.97
N ARG A 84 16.13 -14.54 -7.17
CA ARG A 84 16.13 -16.01 -7.38
C ARG A 84 17.20 -16.75 -6.58
N TRP A 85 18.27 -16.06 -6.17
CA TRP A 85 19.33 -16.63 -5.34
C TRP A 85 19.10 -16.42 -3.84
N ILE A 86 18.76 -15.20 -3.40
CA ILE A 86 18.69 -14.85 -1.98
C ILE A 86 17.47 -15.47 -1.28
N VAL A 87 16.35 -15.59 -1.98
CA VAL A 87 15.12 -16.17 -1.41
C VAL A 87 15.34 -17.62 -0.95
N PRO A 88 15.83 -18.55 -1.81
CA PRO A 88 16.12 -19.91 -1.34
C PRO A 88 17.25 -19.94 -0.30
N TRP A 89 18.29 -19.09 -0.44
CA TRP A 89 19.39 -19.04 0.53
C TRP A 89 18.92 -18.68 1.94
N LEU A 90 17.98 -17.73 2.09
CA LEU A 90 17.35 -17.41 3.37
C LEU A 90 16.40 -18.51 3.84
N ALA A 91 15.63 -19.10 2.92
CA ALA A 91 14.68 -20.16 3.25
C ALA A 91 15.36 -21.40 3.85
N GLU A 92 16.52 -21.81 3.31
CA GLU A 92 17.37 -22.89 3.88
C GLU A 92 17.79 -22.63 5.32
N ARG A 93 17.76 -21.37 5.77
CA ARG A 93 18.13 -20.93 7.13
C ARG A 93 16.89 -20.56 7.96
N HIS A 94 15.70 -20.97 7.51
CA HIS A 94 14.41 -20.64 8.12
C HIS A 94 14.18 -19.13 8.27
N LYS A 95 14.70 -18.33 7.32
CA LYS A 95 14.50 -16.89 7.25
C LYS A 95 13.72 -16.49 6.00
N ARG A 96 13.08 -15.32 6.07
CA ARG A 96 12.28 -14.73 5.00
C ARG A 96 12.84 -13.37 4.57
N ILE A 97 12.45 -12.93 3.38
CA ILE A 97 12.74 -11.58 2.90
C ILE A 97 11.47 -10.86 2.50
N VAL A 98 11.41 -9.59 2.87
CA VAL A 98 10.45 -8.60 2.42
C VAL A 98 11.20 -7.56 1.61
N LEU A 99 10.69 -7.22 0.42
CA LEU A 99 11.36 -6.29 -0.49
C LEU A 99 10.65 -4.93 -0.48
N ASN A 100 11.36 -3.81 -0.35
CA ASN A 100 10.84 -2.52 -0.85
C ASN A 100 10.90 -2.56 -2.38
N PHE A 101 9.75 -2.76 -3.01
CA PHE A 101 9.68 -3.06 -4.44
C PHE A 101 9.10 -1.88 -5.23
N GLY A 102 7.96 -1.36 -4.76
CA GLY A 102 7.35 -0.11 -5.25
C GLY A 102 6.78 -0.15 -6.66
N ASN A 103 6.26 1.02 -7.07
CA ASN A 103 5.86 1.37 -8.44
C ASN A 103 4.75 0.49 -9.07
N MET A 104 3.92 -0.18 -8.28
CA MET A 104 2.80 -1.00 -8.76
C MET A 104 1.85 -0.24 -9.69
N VAL A 105 1.67 1.06 -9.44
CA VAL A 105 0.82 1.97 -10.24
C VAL A 105 1.23 2.07 -11.72
N ARG A 106 2.53 2.04 -12.00
CA ARG A 106 3.10 2.28 -13.34
C ARG A 106 3.72 1.04 -13.93
N ASP A 107 4.09 0.08 -13.09
CA ASP A 107 4.68 -1.19 -13.49
C ASP A 107 4.04 -2.39 -12.77
N PRO A 108 2.77 -2.69 -13.08
CA PRO A 108 2.12 -3.89 -12.55
C PRO A 108 2.71 -5.18 -13.14
N GLY A 109 3.49 -5.09 -14.23
CA GLY A 109 4.16 -6.23 -14.87
C GLY A 109 5.22 -6.84 -13.97
N SER A 110 6.10 -5.99 -13.42
CA SER A 110 7.14 -6.41 -12.47
C SER A 110 6.57 -7.08 -11.22
N TRP A 111 5.44 -6.61 -10.70
CA TRP A 111 4.73 -7.26 -9.59
C TRP A 111 4.20 -8.64 -9.97
N SER A 112 3.63 -8.76 -11.19
CA SER A 112 3.15 -10.05 -11.71
C SER A 112 4.29 -11.03 -11.99
N GLU A 113 5.48 -10.54 -12.33
CA GLU A 113 6.68 -11.37 -12.45
C GLU A 113 7.23 -11.81 -11.09
N LEU A 114 7.33 -10.89 -10.13
CA LEU A 114 7.73 -11.20 -8.75
C LEU A 114 6.83 -12.28 -8.14
N ASP A 115 5.51 -12.17 -8.34
CA ASP A 115 4.50 -13.12 -7.86
C ASP A 115 4.62 -14.52 -8.47
N ARG A 116 5.28 -14.65 -9.63
CA ARG A 116 5.51 -15.94 -10.32
C ARG A 116 6.86 -16.57 -9.99
N GLN A 117 7.72 -15.91 -9.21
CA GLN A 117 9.02 -16.46 -8.86
C GLN A 117 8.90 -17.67 -7.93
N LEU A 118 9.81 -18.64 -8.09
CA LEU A 118 9.89 -19.85 -7.29
C LEU A 118 11.30 -20.01 -6.69
N PRO A 119 11.44 -20.17 -5.36
CA PRO A 119 10.39 -19.97 -4.35
C PRO A 119 9.90 -18.51 -4.32
N PRO A 120 8.63 -18.25 -3.96
CA PRO A 120 8.10 -16.89 -3.94
C PRO A 120 8.74 -16.06 -2.82
N VAL A 121 8.91 -14.78 -3.08
CA VAL A 121 9.20 -13.79 -2.04
C VAL A 121 8.03 -13.76 -1.05
N PHE A 122 8.33 -13.67 0.24
CA PHE A 122 7.28 -13.71 1.28
C PHE A 122 6.31 -12.52 1.18
N ALA A 123 6.86 -11.32 1.05
CA ALA A 123 6.09 -10.09 0.89
C ALA A 123 6.90 -9.02 0.15
N ALA A 124 6.22 -8.07 -0.48
CA ALA A 124 6.84 -6.92 -1.13
C ALA A 124 6.05 -5.65 -0.80
N MET A 125 6.74 -4.56 -0.53
CA MET A 125 6.14 -3.27 -0.19
C MET A 125 5.92 -2.43 -1.44
N GLU A 126 4.72 -1.88 -1.54
CA GLU A 126 4.39 -0.75 -2.40
C GLU A 126 4.51 0.52 -1.56
N GLU A 127 5.62 1.24 -1.73
CA GLU A 127 5.76 2.58 -1.16
C GLU A 127 4.87 3.54 -1.96
N GLY A 128 4.06 4.37 -1.29
CA GLY A 128 3.13 5.27 -1.96
C GLY A 128 1.85 4.59 -2.47
N ALA A 129 1.30 3.66 -1.70
CA ALA A 129 0.03 3.02 -2.02
C ALA A 129 -1.13 4.03 -1.98
N PHE A 130 -1.84 4.20 -3.11
CA PHE A 130 -2.99 5.11 -3.36
C PHE A 130 -2.72 6.62 -3.18
N VAL A 131 -1.91 6.99 -2.19
CA VAL A 131 -1.54 8.35 -1.80
C VAL A 131 -0.08 8.35 -1.34
N HIS A 132 0.69 9.36 -1.74
CA HIS A 132 2.13 9.44 -1.45
C HIS A 132 2.61 10.89 -1.19
N PRO A 133 3.81 11.09 -0.60
CA PRO A 133 4.36 12.41 -0.32
C PRO A 133 5.26 12.95 -1.44
N TRP A 134 5.66 12.10 -2.39
CA TRP A 134 6.71 12.45 -3.34
C TRP A 134 6.35 13.63 -4.24
N GLY A 135 7.33 14.49 -4.51
CA GLY A 135 7.14 15.75 -5.25
C GLY A 135 6.71 16.93 -4.37
N THR A 136 6.27 16.70 -3.13
CA THR A 136 5.81 17.75 -2.21
C THR A 136 6.59 17.81 -0.89
N LEU A 137 7.45 16.81 -0.63
CA LEU A 137 8.40 16.76 0.47
C LEU A 137 9.26 18.05 0.51
N GLY A 138 9.17 18.79 1.62
CA GLY A 138 9.93 20.00 1.87
C GLY A 138 9.39 21.30 1.26
N ARG A 139 8.26 21.27 0.50
CA ARG A 139 7.69 22.48 -0.13
C ARG A 139 6.33 22.90 0.42
N ALA A 140 5.42 21.96 0.58
CA ALA A 140 4.05 22.26 1.02
C ALA A 140 3.48 21.21 1.97
N GLY A 141 4.07 20.01 2.03
CA GLY A 141 3.56 18.93 2.87
C GLY A 141 2.16 18.47 2.45
N ASN A 142 1.98 18.10 1.18
CA ASN A 142 0.70 17.65 0.62
C ASN A 142 0.66 16.14 0.42
N PHE A 143 -0.53 15.57 0.56
CA PHE A 143 -0.89 14.27 0.02
C PHE A 143 -0.99 14.37 -1.51
N VAL A 144 -0.32 13.45 -2.21
CA VAL A 144 -0.40 13.34 -3.67
C VAL A 144 -1.17 12.08 -4.03
N PHE A 145 -2.27 12.27 -4.75
CA PHE A 145 -3.13 11.20 -5.21
C PHE A 145 -2.69 10.75 -6.60
N TRP A 146 -2.70 9.44 -6.83
CA TRP A 146 -2.47 8.91 -8.17
C TRP A 146 -3.62 9.29 -9.11
N PRO A 147 -3.35 9.61 -10.39
CA PRO A 147 -4.41 9.71 -11.37
C PRO A 147 -5.20 8.40 -11.44
N GLU A 148 -6.47 8.48 -11.82
CA GLU A 148 -7.40 7.34 -11.80
C GLU A 148 -6.86 6.07 -12.49
N ARG A 149 -6.16 6.23 -13.62
CA ARG A 149 -5.59 5.10 -14.36
C ARG A 149 -4.54 4.37 -13.53
N GLU A 150 -3.60 5.10 -12.95
CA GLU A 150 -2.54 4.60 -12.07
C GLU A 150 -3.11 3.96 -10.81
N TRP A 151 -4.07 4.63 -10.15
CA TRP A 151 -4.81 4.08 -9.03
C TRP A 151 -5.44 2.73 -9.39
N PHE A 152 -6.12 2.66 -10.53
CA PHE A 152 -6.81 1.44 -10.93
C PHE A 152 -5.85 0.31 -11.34
N ASN A 153 -4.68 0.65 -11.91
CA ASN A 153 -3.61 -0.31 -12.14
C ASN A 153 -3.16 -0.95 -10.83
N GLN A 154 -2.93 -0.15 -9.78
CA GLN A 154 -2.50 -0.65 -8.47
C GLN A 154 -3.57 -1.55 -7.84
N VAL A 155 -4.83 -1.13 -7.84
CA VAL A 155 -5.96 -1.93 -7.33
C VAL A 155 -6.04 -3.28 -8.06
N ARG A 156 -5.92 -3.29 -9.39
CA ARG A 156 -6.00 -4.52 -10.20
C ARG A 156 -4.78 -5.42 -10.02
N ALA A 157 -3.59 -4.84 -9.95
CA ALA A 157 -2.34 -5.59 -9.76
C ALA A 157 -2.35 -6.28 -8.39
N MET A 158 -2.66 -5.53 -7.32
CA MET A 158 -2.78 -6.08 -5.97
C MET A 158 -3.74 -7.27 -5.93
N ARG A 159 -4.95 -7.13 -6.52
CA ARG A 159 -5.97 -8.20 -6.55
C ARG A 159 -5.50 -9.49 -7.24
N ARG A 160 -4.55 -9.40 -8.17
CA ARG A 160 -4.06 -10.53 -8.96
C ARG A 160 -2.95 -11.33 -8.28
N LEU A 161 -2.34 -10.78 -7.22
CA LEU A 161 -1.27 -11.45 -6.50
C LEU A 161 -1.77 -12.75 -5.87
N GLY A 162 -1.05 -13.84 -6.14
CA GLY A 162 -1.37 -15.19 -5.68
C GLY A 162 -0.41 -15.73 -4.62
N HIS A 163 0.84 -15.27 -4.60
CA HIS A 163 1.92 -15.83 -3.79
C HIS A 163 2.65 -14.78 -2.95
N VAL A 164 2.84 -13.57 -3.48
CA VAL A 164 3.46 -12.45 -2.77
C VAL A 164 2.39 -11.67 -2.00
N ARG A 165 2.68 -11.36 -0.74
CA ARG A 165 1.85 -10.45 0.06
C ARG A 165 2.27 -9.00 -0.20
N ALA A 166 1.39 -8.17 -0.72
CA ALA A 166 1.66 -6.74 -0.88
C ALA A 166 1.57 -6.02 0.47
N LEU A 167 2.62 -5.30 0.86
CA LEU A 167 2.59 -4.37 1.98
C LEU A 167 2.32 -2.97 1.41
N MET A 168 1.08 -2.51 1.55
CA MET A 168 0.58 -1.27 0.96
C MET A 168 0.86 -0.12 1.93
N ASN A 169 1.96 0.59 1.70
CA ASN A 169 2.38 1.69 2.54
C ASN A 169 1.79 3.02 2.06
N VAL A 170 0.79 3.49 2.80
CA VAL A 170 0.15 4.78 2.56
C VAL A 170 0.77 5.78 3.51
N HIS A 171 1.32 6.85 2.96
CA HIS A 171 1.96 7.87 3.78
C HIS A 171 1.86 9.24 3.13
N GLY A 172 1.82 10.27 3.96
CA GLY A 172 1.87 11.64 3.49
C GLY A 172 2.36 12.59 4.56
N PRO A 173 2.88 13.75 4.16
CA PRO A 173 3.31 14.77 5.10
C PRO A 173 2.12 15.63 5.50
N VAL A 174 2.07 16.05 6.76
CA VAL A 174 1.18 17.12 7.21
C VAL A 174 2.00 18.14 7.97
N LEU A 175 1.87 19.42 7.61
CA LEU A 175 2.59 20.53 8.25
C LEU A 175 1.89 20.97 9.53
N SER A 176 1.84 20.06 10.51
CA SER A 176 1.30 20.37 11.83
C SER A 176 2.33 20.13 12.93
N GLN A 177 2.24 20.92 14.00
CA GLN A 177 2.98 20.70 15.24
C GLN A 177 2.18 19.84 16.23
N VAL A 178 0.93 19.49 15.89
CA VAL A 178 0.13 18.59 16.71
C VAL A 178 0.80 17.21 16.75
N GLU A 179 1.02 16.75 17.98
CA GLU A 179 1.58 15.45 18.26
C GLU A 179 0.49 14.39 18.47
N GLY A 180 0.91 13.13 18.40
CA GLY A 180 0.01 12.03 18.74
C GLY A 180 -1.03 11.75 17.66
N LEU A 181 -2.05 11.02 18.07
CA LEU A 181 -3.19 10.67 17.23
C LEU A 181 -4.00 11.90 16.80
N LYS A 182 -4.01 12.97 17.60
CA LYS A 182 -4.68 14.24 17.27
C LYS A 182 -4.16 14.88 15.98
N ARG A 183 -2.94 14.53 15.54
CA ARG A 183 -2.41 14.96 14.25
C ARG A 183 -3.30 14.53 13.08
N MET A 184 -4.09 13.47 13.24
CA MET A 184 -5.01 13.00 12.21
C MET A 184 -6.19 13.95 11.96
N ASP A 185 -6.50 14.83 12.91
CA ASP A 185 -7.54 15.87 12.75
C ASP A 185 -7.07 17.04 11.88
N GLU A 186 -5.78 17.10 11.57
CA GLU A 186 -5.16 18.15 10.78
C GLU A 186 -5.30 17.88 9.28
N SER A 187 -5.17 18.95 8.49
CA SER A 187 -5.14 18.90 7.03
C SER A 187 -3.76 19.21 6.46
N ASP A 188 -3.50 18.65 5.28
CA ASP A 188 -2.36 19.07 4.47
C ASP A 188 -2.55 20.50 3.91
N ALA A 189 -1.54 21.05 3.22
CA ALA A 189 -1.64 22.41 2.67
C ALA A 189 -2.65 22.54 1.50
N SER A 190 -3.23 21.43 1.05
CA SER A 190 -4.30 21.38 0.05
C SER A 190 -5.69 21.18 0.70
N GLY A 191 -5.77 21.19 2.03
CA GLY A 191 -7.01 21.05 2.79
C GLY A 191 -7.49 19.62 2.99
N ASN A 192 -6.70 18.61 2.63
CA ASN A 192 -7.05 17.20 2.86
C ASN A 192 -6.79 16.81 4.31
N ARG A 193 -7.86 16.59 5.08
CA ARG A 193 -7.81 16.08 6.45
C ARG A 193 -7.24 14.66 6.45
N CYS A 194 -6.33 14.33 7.37
CA CYS A 194 -5.68 13.00 7.37
C CYS A 194 -6.69 11.86 7.45
N TRP A 195 -7.75 12.00 8.25
CA TRP A 195 -8.82 11.00 8.36
C TRP A 195 -9.50 10.73 7.02
N ASP A 196 -9.78 11.76 6.23
CA ASP A 196 -10.38 11.60 4.91
C ASP A 196 -9.46 10.81 3.95
N VAL A 197 -8.16 11.07 4.05
CA VAL A 197 -7.14 10.40 3.23
C VAL A 197 -6.98 8.94 3.64
N LEU A 198 -7.02 8.64 4.94
CA LEU A 198 -7.07 7.27 5.45
C LEU A 198 -8.27 6.53 4.86
N TRP A 199 -9.46 7.13 4.89
CA TRP A 199 -10.69 6.50 4.40
C TRP A 199 -10.69 6.31 2.87
N TYR A 200 -10.13 7.26 2.11
CA TYR A 200 -9.86 7.07 0.69
C TYR A 200 -8.93 5.86 0.43
N ALA A 201 -7.83 5.78 1.17
CA ALA A 201 -6.86 4.71 1.02
C ALA A 201 -7.41 3.35 1.47
N LEU A 202 -8.19 3.31 2.55
CA LEU A 202 -8.84 2.11 3.06
C LEU A 202 -9.87 1.57 2.07
N ALA A 203 -10.74 2.43 1.53
CA ALA A 203 -11.70 2.04 0.50
C ALA A 203 -10.96 1.49 -0.74
N SER A 204 -9.89 2.16 -1.16
CA SER A 204 -9.04 1.72 -2.27
C SER A 204 -8.36 0.37 -2.01
N PHE A 205 -7.85 0.16 -0.80
CA PHE A 205 -7.27 -1.11 -0.37
C PHE A 205 -8.30 -2.24 -0.44
N LEU A 206 -9.49 -2.04 0.14
CA LEU A 206 -10.57 -3.03 0.14
C LEU A 206 -11.05 -3.36 -1.28
N MET A 207 -10.94 -2.45 -2.24
CA MET A 207 -11.23 -2.76 -3.65
C MET A 207 -10.30 -3.79 -4.27
N GLY A 208 -9.02 -3.81 -3.89
CA GLY A 208 -8.04 -4.78 -4.41
C GLY A 208 -7.77 -5.97 -3.49
N TYR A 209 -8.18 -5.89 -2.21
CA TYR A 209 -7.92 -6.94 -1.23
C TYR A 209 -8.73 -8.21 -1.53
N ASP A 210 -8.10 -9.36 -1.44
CA ASP A 210 -8.74 -10.66 -1.60
C ASP A 210 -8.72 -11.37 -0.24
N ASP A 211 -9.90 -11.51 0.37
CA ASP A 211 -10.08 -12.07 1.71
C ASP A 211 -9.73 -13.56 1.80
N ALA A 212 -9.87 -14.30 0.70
CA ALA A 212 -9.51 -15.71 0.64
C ALA A 212 -7.99 -15.90 0.57
N ARG A 213 -7.30 -15.09 -0.24
CA ARG A 213 -5.83 -15.16 -0.38
C ARG A 213 -5.08 -14.42 0.72
N LYS A 214 -5.70 -13.40 1.32
CA LYS A 214 -5.05 -12.41 2.20
C LYS A 214 -3.80 -11.85 1.53
N ASN A 215 -3.99 -11.42 0.29
CA ASN A 215 -2.94 -11.02 -0.65
C ASN A 215 -2.21 -9.72 -0.25
N ALA A 216 -2.72 -8.96 0.72
CA ALA A 216 -2.13 -7.68 1.07
C ALA A 216 -2.38 -7.28 2.54
N TYR A 217 -1.54 -6.35 3.01
CA TYR A 217 -1.66 -5.65 4.29
C TYR A 217 -1.51 -4.16 4.03
N MET A 218 -2.14 -3.31 4.83
CA MET A 218 -2.04 -1.85 4.69
C MET A 218 -1.50 -1.25 5.97
N ASN A 219 -0.68 -0.20 5.83
CA ASN A 219 -0.43 0.76 6.91
C ASN A 219 -0.70 2.18 6.41
N PHE A 220 -0.95 3.08 7.36
CA PHE A 220 -1.12 4.50 7.12
C PHE A 220 -0.26 5.29 8.09
N THR A 221 0.47 6.31 7.63
CA THR A 221 1.23 7.20 8.52
C THR A 221 1.32 8.63 8.02
N VAL A 222 1.20 9.57 8.97
CA VAL A 222 1.49 11.01 8.81
C VAL A 222 2.62 11.48 9.72
N TRP A 223 3.32 10.54 10.36
CA TRP A 223 4.42 10.78 11.31
C TRP A 223 5.79 10.31 10.77
N GLY A 224 5.84 9.92 9.49
CA GLY A 224 7.02 9.32 8.88
C GLY A 224 7.44 8.03 9.59
N TYR A 225 8.75 7.82 9.72
CA TYR A 225 9.34 6.62 10.36
C TYR A 225 9.53 6.74 11.87
N SER A 226 9.06 7.84 12.48
CA SER A 226 9.36 8.15 13.89
C SER A 226 8.37 7.54 14.88
N ARG A 227 7.11 7.38 14.47
CA ARG A 227 6.00 6.94 15.32
C ARG A 227 4.95 6.18 14.50
N PHE A 228 4.28 5.23 15.14
CA PHE A 228 3.19 4.45 14.57
C PHE A 228 2.01 4.42 15.54
N TYR A 229 0.80 4.47 15.00
CA TYR A 229 -0.45 4.41 15.76
C TYR A 229 -1.32 3.29 15.23
N TRP A 230 -1.97 2.58 16.14
CA TRP A 230 -3.07 1.69 15.79
C TRP A 230 -4.33 2.54 15.61
N LEU A 231 -5.03 2.36 14.50
CA LEU A 231 -6.24 3.09 14.15
C LEU A 231 -7.43 2.14 14.24
N ASP A 232 -8.55 2.60 14.78
CA ASP A 232 -9.72 1.76 15.00
C ASP A 232 -10.32 1.24 13.66
N GLU A 233 -10.11 1.97 12.56
CA GLU A 233 -10.45 1.52 11.21
C GLU A 233 -9.73 0.23 10.76
N PHE A 234 -8.63 -0.13 11.44
CA PHE A 234 -7.91 -1.39 11.20
C PHE A 234 -8.32 -2.52 12.16
N ASP A 235 -9.12 -2.24 13.19
CA ASP A 235 -9.63 -3.27 14.09
C ASP A 235 -10.93 -3.88 13.53
N ALA A 236 -10.93 -5.18 13.28
CA ALA A 236 -12.10 -5.92 12.81
C ALA A 236 -13.30 -5.84 13.79
N LYS A 237 -13.05 -5.54 15.07
CA LYS A 237 -14.10 -5.27 16.04
C LYS A 237 -14.94 -4.05 15.63
N ASP A 238 -14.30 -3.02 15.11
CA ASP A 238 -14.93 -1.73 14.82
C ASP A 238 -15.28 -1.61 13.32
N LEU A 239 -14.45 -2.19 12.43
CA LEU A 239 -14.69 -2.19 10.98
C LEU A 239 -14.32 -3.52 10.29
N HIS A 240 -15.33 -4.28 9.86
CA HIS A 240 -15.25 -5.51 9.09
C HIS A 240 -16.54 -5.73 8.29
N LEU A 241 -16.48 -5.65 6.95
CA LEU A 241 -17.66 -5.76 6.06
C LEU A 241 -18.03 -7.18 5.61
N GLY A 242 -17.29 -8.18 6.08
CA GLY A 242 -17.44 -9.56 5.64
C GLY A 242 -16.65 -9.87 4.36
N LYS A 243 -17.00 -10.96 3.70
CA LYS A 243 -16.37 -11.40 2.45
C LYS A 243 -16.74 -10.49 1.29
N ALA A 244 -15.84 -10.36 0.32
CA ALA A 244 -16.15 -9.65 -0.91
C ALA A 244 -17.12 -10.47 -1.79
N LEU A 245 -18.20 -9.85 -2.25
CA LEU A 245 -19.24 -10.52 -3.05
C LEU A 245 -19.11 -10.28 -4.56
N GLY A 246 -18.26 -9.34 -4.98
CA GLY A 246 -18.23 -8.92 -6.37
C GLY A 246 -16.93 -8.33 -6.89
N GLN A 247 -16.98 -8.02 -8.19
CA GLN A 247 -15.98 -7.21 -8.87
C GLN A 247 -16.21 -5.72 -8.56
N ILE A 248 -15.16 -4.93 -8.78
CA ILE A 248 -15.26 -3.47 -8.72
C ILE A 248 -16.15 -3.00 -9.87
N ARG A 249 -17.06 -2.07 -9.60
CA ARG A 249 -17.93 -1.45 -10.60
C ARG A 249 -17.74 0.07 -10.57
N LYS A 250 -17.76 0.68 -11.74
CA LYS A 250 -17.86 2.14 -11.89
C LYS A 250 -19.34 2.49 -11.87
N VAL A 251 -19.75 3.38 -10.96
CA VAL A 251 -21.14 3.78 -10.75
C VAL A 251 -21.25 5.27 -10.99
N ALA A 252 -22.06 5.66 -11.99
CA ALA A 252 -22.29 7.05 -12.34
C ALA A 252 -23.27 7.69 -11.35
N GLY A 253 -22.98 8.93 -10.96
CA GLY A 253 -23.93 9.82 -10.31
C GLY A 253 -24.64 10.71 -11.34
N SER A 254 -25.35 11.74 -10.87
CA SER A 254 -25.82 12.82 -11.74
C SER A 254 -24.65 13.65 -12.28
N GLU A 255 -23.60 13.79 -11.47
CA GLU A 255 -22.29 14.30 -11.88
C GLU A 255 -21.18 13.33 -11.43
N GLY A 256 -20.16 13.15 -12.27
CA GLY A 256 -19.04 12.29 -11.96
C GLY A 256 -19.40 10.81 -11.75
N TYR A 257 -18.51 10.08 -11.08
CA TYR A 257 -18.70 8.66 -10.76
C TYR A 257 -17.80 8.26 -9.61
N VAL A 258 -18.10 7.08 -9.05
CA VAL A 258 -17.27 6.43 -8.06
C VAL A 258 -16.98 4.99 -8.48
N TYR A 259 -15.96 4.41 -7.89
CA TYR A 259 -15.74 2.96 -7.94
C TYR A 259 -16.34 2.34 -6.68
N MET A 260 -17.01 1.20 -6.82
CA MET A 260 -17.63 0.48 -5.71
C MET A 260 -17.30 -1.00 -5.76
N ARG A 261 -17.16 -1.62 -4.58
CA ARG A 261 -17.10 -3.08 -4.44
C ARG A 261 -18.02 -3.53 -3.31
N GLU A 262 -18.80 -4.57 -3.60
CA GLU A 262 -19.74 -5.15 -2.64
C GLU A 262 -19.07 -6.17 -1.72
N PHE A 263 -19.50 -6.13 -0.46
CA PHE A 263 -19.20 -7.04 0.62
C PHE A 263 -20.51 -7.54 1.26
N GLU A 264 -20.43 -8.52 2.17
CA GLU A 264 -21.59 -9.10 2.85
C GLU A 264 -22.44 -8.03 3.55
N ASP A 265 -21.80 -7.17 4.35
CA ASP A 265 -22.49 -6.18 5.19
C ASP A 265 -22.63 -4.80 4.53
N GLY A 266 -22.00 -4.57 3.37
CA GLY A 266 -22.02 -3.25 2.74
C GLY A 266 -21.30 -3.15 1.41
N TRP A 267 -20.91 -1.94 1.07
CA TRP A 267 -20.02 -1.62 -0.04
C TRP A 267 -18.91 -0.69 0.46
N VAL A 268 -17.78 -0.72 -0.23
CA VAL A 268 -16.83 0.40 -0.18
C VAL A 268 -17.00 1.21 -1.44
N ALA A 269 -16.91 2.53 -1.33
CA ALA A 269 -16.89 3.46 -2.46
C ALA A 269 -15.65 4.35 -2.38
N ALA A 270 -14.99 4.60 -3.51
CA ALA A 270 -13.88 5.54 -3.61
C ALA A 270 -14.01 6.37 -4.89
N ASN A 271 -13.68 7.66 -4.78
CA ASN A 271 -13.58 8.57 -5.91
C ASN A 271 -12.10 8.91 -6.17
N PRO A 272 -11.42 8.20 -7.08
CA PRO A 272 -10.01 8.48 -7.43
C PRO A 272 -9.87 9.62 -8.45
N SER A 273 -10.96 10.30 -8.83
CA SER A 273 -10.94 11.37 -9.82
C SER A 273 -10.75 12.73 -9.17
N ALA A 274 -10.36 13.72 -9.99
CA ALA A 274 -10.28 15.11 -9.59
C ALA A 274 -11.64 15.83 -9.57
N GLN A 275 -12.73 15.15 -9.91
CA GLN A 275 -14.08 15.70 -9.92
C GLN A 275 -14.92 15.07 -8.80
N ASP A 276 -15.74 15.87 -8.13
CA ASP A 276 -16.72 15.36 -7.19
C ASP A 276 -17.77 14.49 -7.90
N ALA A 277 -18.27 13.47 -7.21
CA ALA A 277 -19.41 12.68 -7.65
C ALA A 277 -20.65 13.12 -6.87
N LYS A 278 -21.76 13.36 -7.57
CA LYS A 278 -23.02 13.84 -7.01
C LYS A 278 -24.14 12.84 -7.22
N GLU A 279 -25.00 12.71 -6.21
CA GLU A 279 -26.21 11.86 -6.24
C GLU A 279 -25.93 10.43 -6.76
N VAL A 280 -24.82 9.82 -6.32
CA VAL A 280 -24.47 8.46 -6.69
C VAL A 280 -25.49 7.50 -6.09
N PRO A 281 -26.14 6.64 -6.88
CA PRO A 281 -27.16 5.72 -6.38
C PRO A 281 -26.54 4.59 -5.55
N VAL A 282 -27.20 4.21 -4.46
CA VAL A 282 -26.87 3.00 -3.71
C VAL A 282 -27.37 1.77 -4.48
N PRO A 283 -26.52 0.79 -4.84
CA PRO A 283 -26.88 -0.31 -5.76
C PRO A 283 -28.06 -1.21 -5.37
N ARG A 284 -28.60 -1.11 -4.14
CA ARG A 284 -29.73 -1.92 -3.64
C ARG A 284 -30.72 -1.12 -2.78
N GLY A 285 -30.97 0.13 -3.16
CA GLY A 285 -31.95 0.97 -2.47
C GLY A 285 -31.26 1.90 -1.48
N GLU A 286 -30.96 1.43 -0.27
CA GLU A 286 -30.50 2.31 0.82
C GLU A 286 -29.21 1.81 1.50
N ALA A 287 -28.43 2.75 2.03
CA ALA A 287 -27.31 2.46 2.92
C ALA A 287 -27.01 3.63 3.87
N ARG A 288 -26.28 3.36 4.96
CA ARG A 288 -25.68 4.41 5.80
C ARG A 288 -24.30 4.75 5.26
N VAL A 289 -24.03 6.03 5.01
CA VAL A 289 -22.72 6.50 4.52
C VAL A 289 -21.80 6.73 5.73
N LEU A 290 -20.82 5.88 5.89
CA LEU A 290 -19.87 5.92 7.00
C LEU A 290 -18.53 6.52 6.56
N ALA A 291 -18.01 7.37 7.43
CA ALA A 291 -16.69 7.97 7.40
C ALA A 291 -16.12 7.99 8.83
N HIS A 292 -14.93 8.57 9.03
CA HIS A 292 -14.26 8.61 10.33
C HIS A 292 -15.16 9.14 11.45
N ASP A 293 -15.84 10.25 11.22
CA ASP A 293 -16.65 10.89 12.28
C ASP A 293 -17.95 10.12 12.59
N THR A 294 -18.36 9.18 11.74
CA THR A 294 -19.69 8.56 11.80
C THR A 294 -19.68 7.05 12.03
N PHE A 295 -18.60 6.33 11.74
CA PHE A 295 -18.63 4.85 11.78
C PHE A 295 -18.84 4.28 13.19
N LYS A 296 -18.34 4.95 14.24
CA LYS A 296 -18.55 4.53 15.64
C LYS A 296 -19.95 4.84 16.17
N ALA A 297 -20.68 5.74 15.52
CA ALA A 297 -22.03 6.14 15.87
C ALA A 297 -22.99 5.85 14.71
N PHE A 298 -22.75 4.75 13.99
CA PHE A 298 -23.42 4.45 12.73
C PHE A 298 -24.94 4.36 12.88
N GLU A 299 -25.48 4.00 14.05
CA GLU A 299 -26.93 3.93 14.27
C GLU A 299 -27.61 5.31 14.15
N ARG A 300 -26.85 6.39 14.29
CA ARG A 300 -27.34 7.78 14.15
C ARG A 300 -27.28 8.30 12.71
N VAL A 301 -26.58 7.60 11.81
CA VAL A 301 -26.42 8.00 10.41
C VAL A 301 -27.64 7.56 9.60
N PRO A 302 -28.44 8.44 9.00
CA PRO A 302 -29.64 8.03 8.28
C PRO A 302 -29.32 7.08 7.10
N LEU A 303 -30.30 6.26 6.75
CA LEU A 303 -30.30 5.54 5.47
C LEU A 303 -30.57 6.53 4.34
N VAL A 304 -29.81 6.41 3.26
CA VAL A 304 -29.95 7.26 2.06
C VAL A 304 -29.96 6.40 0.81
N GLU A 305 -30.69 6.85 -0.21
CA GLU A 305 -30.75 6.19 -1.52
C GLU A 305 -29.67 6.66 -2.49
N THR A 306 -29.19 7.89 -2.28
CA THR A 306 -28.09 8.50 -3.02
C THR A 306 -27.11 9.16 -2.08
N PHE A 307 -25.87 9.35 -2.53
CA PHE A 307 -24.84 10.03 -1.76
C PHE A 307 -23.90 10.83 -2.66
N ASP A 308 -23.31 11.87 -2.09
CA ASP A 308 -22.23 12.62 -2.70
C ASP A 308 -20.88 12.07 -2.23
N LEU A 309 -19.88 12.08 -3.10
CA LEU A 309 -18.51 11.75 -2.74
C LEU A 309 -17.53 12.70 -3.42
N ALA A 310 -16.92 13.57 -2.62
CA ALA A 310 -15.92 14.51 -3.11
C ALA A 310 -14.72 13.80 -3.76
N SER A 311 -13.99 14.53 -4.60
CA SER A 311 -12.74 14.07 -5.21
C SER A 311 -11.76 13.53 -4.15
N HIS A 312 -11.11 12.42 -4.48
CA HIS A 312 -10.14 11.77 -3.60
C HIS A 312 -10.66 11.46 -2.19
N ARG A 313 -11.91 10.98 -2.10
CA ARG A 313 -12.54 10.50 -0.86
C ARG A 313 -12.98 9.05 -0.97
N GLY A 314 -13.07 8.39 0.17
CA GLY A 314 -13.60 7.03 0.29
C GLY A 314 -14.58 6.94 1.46
N VAL A 315 -15.58 6.09 1.31
CA VAL A 315 -16.62 5.84 2.31
C VAL A 315 -17.01 4.37 2.33
N VAL A 316 -17.61 3.96 3.44
CA VAL A 316 -18.31 2.68 3.55
C VAL A 316 -19.80 2.93 3.45
N LEU A 317 -20.50 2.12 2.67
CA LEU A 317 -21.95 2.12 2.59
C LEU A 317 -22.47 0.89 3.32
N LEU A 318 -22.97 1.07 4.54
CA LEU A 318 -23.46 -0.02 5.36
C LEU A 318 -24.92 -0.36 5.03
N LYS A 319 -25.21 -1.63 4.77
CA LYS A 319 -26.58 -2.08 4.46
C LYS A 319 -27.54 -1.87 5.66
N PRO A 320 -28.84 -1.70 5.42
CA PRO A 320 -29.84 -1.65 6.48
C PRO A 320 -29.74 -2.87 7.40
N GLY A 321 -29.78 -2.62 8.72
CA GLY A 321 -29.76 -3.67 9.75
C GLY A 321 -28.41 -4.37 9.96
N ARG A 322 -27.33 -3.91 9.34
CA ARG A 322 -25.96 -4.43 9.55
C ARG A 322 -25.18 -3.59 10.57
N HIS A 323 -24.11 -4.18 11.09
CA HIS A 323 -23.10 -3.54 11.93
C HIS A 323 -21.80 -3.39 11.14
N PRO A 324 -21.07 -2.26 11.24
CA PRO A 324 -19.83 -2.07 10.49
C PRO A 324 -18.69 -3.01 10.91
N GLY A 325 -18.83 -3.82 11.96
CA GLY A 325 -17.76 -4.60 12.57
C GLY A 325 -18.05 -6.10 12.67
N ASP A 326 -17.24 -6.82 13.44
CA ASP A 326 -17.25 -8.28 13.55
C ASP A 326 -18.54 -8.91 14.11
N ALA A 327 -19.45 -8.12 14.69
CA ALA A 327 -20.65 -8.63 15.36
C ALA A 327 -21.47 -9.56 14.45
N ASP A 328 -21.66 -9.17 13.18
CA ASP A 328 -22.44 -9.93 12.20
C ASP A 328 -21.63 -11.09 11.57
N ASN A 329 -20.29 -10.98 11.60
CA ASN A 329 -19.36 -11.89 10.95
C ASN A 329 -18.92 -13.06 11.85
N ARG A 330 -19.03 -12.92 13.18
CA ARG A 330 -18.69 -13.98 14.15
C ARG A 330 -19.68 -15.13 14.16
N LEU A 331 -20.96 -14.86 13.88
CA LEU A 331 -22.02 -15.88 13.91
C LEU A 331 -21.90 -16.89 12.75
N GLN A 332 -21.22 -16.53 11.66
CA GLN A 332 -21.05 -17.40 10.50
C GLN A 332 -19.87 -18.37 10.60
N ARG A 333 -18.91 -18.16 11.51
CA ARG A 333 -17.72 -19.03 11.68
C ARG A 333 -17.94 -20.25 12.60
N ARG A 334 -19.16 -20.45 13.11
CA ARG A 334 -19.53 -21.58 13.99
C ARG A 334 -20.36 -22.68 13.30
N ARG A 335 -20.45 -22.65 11.97
CA ARG A 335 -20.97 -23.74 11.13
C ARG A 335 -19.86 -24.20 10.22
#